data_AF-A0A7Y5HVJ7-F1
#
_entry.id   AF-A0A7Y5HVJ7-F1
#
_cell.length_a   1.000
_cell.length_b   1.000
_cell.length_c   1.000
_cell.angle_alpha   90.00
_cell.angle_beta   90.00
_cell.angle_gamma   90.00
#
_symmetry.space_group_name_H-M   'P 1'
#
loop_
_entity.id
_entity.type
_entity.pdbx_description
1 polymer ?
#
loop_
_entity_poly.entity_id
_entity_poly.type
_entity_poly.pdbx_seq_one_letter_code
_entity_poly.pdbx_strand_id
1 'polypeptide(L)'
;MPKRTDIKSILIIGAGPIIIGQACEFDYSGVQACKALREEGYKVILINSNPATIMTDPATADVTYIEPITWQTVEKIIAKERPDAILPTMG
;
A
#
# COMPACT_ATOMS: atom_id res chain seq x y z
N MET A 1 -21.46 -9.66 -1.47
CA MET A 1 -21.71 -8.27 -1.01
C MET A 1 -21.03 -7.33 -1.99
N PRO A 2 -21.67 -6.26 -2.44
CA PRO A 2 -21.06 -5.30 -3.36
C PRO A 2 -19.95 -4.50 -2.66
N LYS A 3 -19.22 -3.67 -3.43
CA LYS A 3 -18.22 -2.70 -2.94
C LYS A 3 -18.77 -1.90 -1.74
N ARG A 4 -17.94 -1.71 -0.70
CA ARG A 4 -18.27 -0.85 0.45
C ARG A 4 -18.32 0.62 0.03
N THR A 5 -19.32 1.35 0.52
CA THR A 5 -19.55 2.77 0.18
C THR A 5 -19.08 3.75 1.24
N ASP A 6 -18.74 3.24 2.42
CA ASP A 6 -18.24 4.00 3.58
C ASP A 6 -16.71 4.10 3.61
N ILE A 7 -16.00 3.37 2.74
CA ILE A 7 -14.55 3.49 2.52
C ILE A 7 -14.31 4.20 1.20
N LYS A 8 -13.44 5.21 1.19
CA LYS A 8 -13.01 5.91 -0.03
C LYS A 8 -11.51 5.83 -0.24
N SER A 9 -10.74 5.66 0.82
CA SER A 9 -9.29 5.64 0.81
C SER A 9 -8.74 4.48 1.64
N ILE A 10 -7.73 3.80 1.10
CA ILE A 10 -7.13 2.62 1.71
C ILE A 10 -5.62 2.79 1.75
N LEU A 11 -5.02 2.62 2.94
CA LEU A 11 -3.58 2.51 3.12
C LEU A 11 -3.16 1.05 3.02
N ILE A 12 -2.31 0.73 2.05
CA ILE A 12 -1.64 -0.57 1.93
C ILE A 12 -0.27 -0.45 2.61
N ILE A 13 0.05 -1.45 3.43
CA ILE A 13 1.40 -1.63 3.99
C ILE A 13 2.09 -2.67 3.11
N GLY A 14 3.28 -2.32 2.59
CA GLY A 14 4.13 -3.24 1.85
C GLY A 14 5.17 -3.91 2.74
N ALA A 15 5.82 -4.95 2.21
CA ALA A 15 6.72 -5.81 2.99
C ALA A 15 8.08 -5.16 3.34
N GLY A 16 8.50 -4.12 2.61
CA GLY A 16 9.84 -3.55 2.77
C GLY A 16 10.91 -4.29 1.94
N PRO A 17 12.19 -4.28 2.36
CA PRO A 17 13.28 -4.84 1.60
C PRO A 17 13.18 -6.37 1.46
N ILE A 18 13.69 -6.90 0.36
CA ILE A 18 13.77 -8.34 0.12
C ILE A 18 14.76 -8.98 1.09
N ILE A 19 14.31 -10.03 1.78
CA ILE A 19 15.13 -10.88 2.66
C ILE A 19 14.79 -12.35 2.43
N ILE A 20 15.65 -13.25 2.93
CA ILE A 20 15.35 -14.68 2.93
C ILE A 20 14.06 -14.91 3.75
N GLY A 21 13.06 -15.53 3.12
CA GLY A 21 11.75 -15.80 3.72
C GLY A 21 10.71 -14.70 3.52
N GLN A 22 11.08 -13.56 2.92
CA GLN A 22 10.16 -12.49 2.55
C GLN A 22 10.69 -11.74 1.31
N ALA A 23 10.24 -12.12 0.13
CA ALA A 23 10.84 -11.70 -1.13
C ALA A 23 9.81 -11.10 -2.12
N CYS A 24 10.01 -11.32 -3.41
CA CYS A 24 9.29 -10.67 -4.49
C CYS A 24 7.79 -10.98 -4.54
N GLU A 25 7.33 -12.02 -3.84
CA GLU A 25 5.93 -12.40 -3.74
C GLU A 25 5.05 -11.26 -3.20
N PHE A 26 5.60 -10.37 -2.38
CA PHE A 26 4.89 -9.22 -1.81
C PHE A 26 4.85 -8.02 -2.76
N ASP A 27 5.84 -7.84 -3.64
CA ASP A 27 5.72 -6.85 -4.72
C ASP A 27 4.60 -7.29 -5.69
N TYR A 28 4.63 -8.56 -6.11
CA TYR A 28 3.57 -9.13 -6.95
C TYR A 28 2.19 -8.97 -6.31
N SER A 29 2.03 -9.35 -5.04
CA SER A 29 0.75 -9.25 -4.33
C SER A 29 0.32 -7.79 -4.11
N GLY A 30 1.26 -6.92 -3.76
CA GLY A 30 1.03 -5.48 -3.57
C GLY A 30 0.57 -4.78 -4.84
N VAL A 31 1.18 -5.09 -5.99
CA VAL A 31 0.73 -4.58 -7.31
C VAL A 31 -0.70 -5.03 -7.62
N GLN A 32 -1.02 -6.31 -7.40
CA GLN A 32 -2.38 -6.82 -7.62
C GLN A 32 -3.40 -6.10 -6.72
N ALA A 33 -3.06 -5.87 -5.44
CA ALA A 33 -3.90 -5.14 -4.51
C ALA A 33 -4.12 -3.69 -4.93
N CYS A 34 -3.05 -2.97 -5.32
CA CYS A 34 -3.14 -1.60 -5.81
C CYS A 34 -4.04 -1.52 -7.04
N LYS A 35 -3.83 -2.42 -8.01
CA LYS A 35 -4.62 -2.49 -9.24
C LYS A 35 -6.10 -2.74 -8.94
N ALA A 36 -6.42 -3.78 -8.16
CA ALA A 36 -7.80 -4.15 -7.85
C ALA A 36 -8.55 -3.02 -7.12
N LEU A 37 -7.90 -2.37 -6.14
CA LEU A 37 -8.52 -1.26 -5.40
C LEU A 37 -8.74 -0.02 -6.28
N ARG A 38 -7.81 0.28 -7.19
CA ARG A 38 -7.96 1.40 -8.14
C ARG A 38 -9.05 1.14 -9.18
N GLU A 39 -9.15 -0.08 -9.71
CA GLU A 39 -10.22 -0.47 -10.65
C GLU A 39 -11.60 -0.35 -10.01
N GLU A 40 -11.70 -0.64 -8.72
CA GLU A 40 -12.91 -0.41 -7.92
C GLU A 40 -13.11 1.07 -7.54
N GLY A 41 -12.18 1.96 -7.85
CA GLY A 41 -12.28 3.40 -7.59
C GLY A 41 -12.04 3.82 -6.14
N TYR A 42 -11.19 3.11 -5.40
CA TYR A 42 -10.66 3.59 -4.13
C TYR A 42 -9.41 4.47 -4.36
N LYS A 43 -9.22 5.49 -3.52
CA LYS A 43 -7.92 6.17 -3.39
C LYS A 43 -6.94 5.21 -2.70
N VAL A 44 -5.85 4.86 -3.36
CA VAL A 44 -4.82 3.97 -2.83
C VAL A 44 -3.63 4.79 -2.33
N ILE A 45 -3.34 4.65 -1.04
CA ILE A 45 -2.13 5.15 -0.41
C ILE A 45 -1.24 3.94 -0.13
N LEU A 46 0.03 4.00 -0.47
CA LEU A 46 0.97 2.91 -0.27
C LEU A 46 2.19 3.39 0.51
N ILE A 47 2.65 2.59 1.47
CA ILE A 47 4.00 2.70 2.03
C ILE A 47 4.79 1.43 1.72
N ASN A 48 5.98 1.57 1.15
CA ASN A 48 6.97 0.51 1.04
C ASN A 48 8.38 1.10 0.97
N SER A 49 9.28 0.68 1.85
CA SER A 49 10.66 1.20 1.88
C SER A 49 11.55 0.67 0.74
N ASN A 50 11.11 -0.33 -0.01
CA ASN A 50 11.90 -0.93 -1.10
C ASN A 50 11.66 -0.20 -2.43
N PRO A 51 12.66 0.56 -2.95
CA PRO A 51 12.50 1.31 -4.20
C PRO A 51 12.55 0.43 -5.45
N ALA A 52 12.96 -0.84 -5.33
CA ALA A 52 13.09 -1.76 -6.45
C ALA A 52 11.82 -2.61 -6.64
N THR A 53 10.64 -1.99 -6.54
CA THR A 53 9.35 -2.68 -6.62
C THR A 53 8.40 -1.96 -7.56
N ILE A 54 7.62 -2.72 -8.35
CA ILE A 54 6.61 -2.16 -9.25
C ILE A 54 5.46 -1.54 -8.45
N MET A 55 5.15 -2.04 -7.27
CA MET A 55 4.14 -1.43 -6.40
C MET A 55 4.49 0.01 -6.02
N THR A 56 5.78 0.36 -5.94
CA THR A 56 6.22 1.74 -5.66
C THR A 56 6.32 2.65 -6.89
N ASP A 57 6.01 2.16 -8.10
CA ASP A 57 5.97 3.02 -9.27
C ASP A 57 4.91 4.11 -9.11
N PRO A 58 5.18 5.36 -9.55
CA PRO A 58 4.24 6.48 -9.39
C PRO A 58 2.86 6.27 -10.03
N ALA A 59 2.74 5.33 -10.97
CA ALA A 59 1.48 5.01 -11.65
C ALA A 59 0.63 3.95 -10.91
N THR A 60 1.21 3.25 -9.93
CA THR A 60 0.57 2.08 -9.31
C THR A 60 -0.39 2.44 -8.18
N ALA A 61 -0.10 3.50 -7.41
CA ALA A 61 -0.96 4.02 -6.33
C ALA A 61 -1.19 5.53 -6.50
N ASP A 62 -2.20 6.11 -5.84
CA ASP A 62 -2.46 7.56 -5.92
C ASP A 62 -1.47 8.36 -5.10
N VAL A 63 -1.01 7.78 -3.99
CA VAL A 63 0.06 8.34 -3.16
C VAL A 63 1.00 7.20 -2.77
N THR A 64 2.28 7.34 -3.09
CA THR A 64 3.32 6.36 -2.75
C THR A 64 4.36 6.98 -1.82
N TYR A 65 4.61 6.31 -0.70
CA TYR A 65 5.65 6.65 0.26
C TYR A 65 6.76 5.61 0.22
N ILE A 66 7.93 6.00 -0.28
CA ILE A 66 9.17 5.22 -0.18
C ILE A 66 9.89 5.64 1.10
N GLU A 67 9.37 5.15 2.23
CA GLU A 67 9.77 5.55 3.58
C GLU A 67 9.94 4.31 4.48
N PRO A 68 10.72 4.38 5.58
CA PRO A 68 10.90 3.26 6.50
C PRO A 68 9.56 2.75 7.07
N ILE A 69 9.35 1.43 7.04
CA ILE A 69 8.11 0.79 7.50
C ILE A 69 8.17 0.61 9.03
N THR A 70 8.12 1.73 9.73
CA THR A 70 8.04 1.81 11.19
C THR A 70 6.71 2.40 11.60
N TRP A 71 6.18 2.04 12.77
CA TRP A 71 4.87 2.52 13.20
C TRP A 71 4.82 4.05 13.31
N GLN A 72 5.94 4.72 13.63
CA GLN A 72 6.05 6.17 13.70
C GLN A 72 5.93 6.83 12.32
N THR A 73 6.53 6.22 11.29
CA THR A 73 6.35 6.67 9.90
C THR A 73 4.91 6.47 9.47
N VAL A 74 4.35 5.29 9.73
CA VAL A 74 2.97 4.97 9.38
C VAL A 74 1.98 5.89 10.10
N GLU A 75 2.21 6.22 11.37
CA GLU A 75 1.41 7.19 12.14
C GLU A 75 1.40 8.56 11.46
N LYS A 76 2.57 9.07 11.02
CA LYS A 76 2.65 10.35 10.30
C LYS A 76 1.90 10.32 8.98
N ILE A 77 1.97 9.21 8.24
CA ILE A 77 1.23 9.02 6.99
C ILE A 77 -0.28 8.98 7.27
N ILE A 78 -0.72 8.25 8.29
CA ILE A 78 -2.14 8.20 8.69
C ILE A 78 -2.63 9.58 9.11
N ALA A 79 -1.85 10.33 9.88
CA ALA A 79 -2.20 11.69 10.30
C ALA A 79 -2.35 12.65 9.11
N LYS A 80 -1.50 12.52 8.08
CA LYS A 80 -1.51 13.34 6.87
C LYS A 80 -2.61 12.94 5.89
N GLU A 81 -2.70 11.65 5.56
CA GLU A 81 -3.56 11.14 4.49
C GLU A 81 -4.97 10.76 4.97
N ARG A 82 -5.12 10.48 6.27
CA ARG A 82 -6.38 10.07 6.92
C ARG A 82 -7.11 8.95 6.15
N PRO A 83 -6.47 7.79 5.93
CA PRO A 83 -7.10 6.68 5.23
C PRO A 83 -8.32 6.16 6.01
N ASP A 84 -9.37 5.76 5.29
CA ASP A 84 -10.58 5.20 5.91
C ASP A 84 -10.37 3.76 6.39
N ALA A 85 -9.45 3.04 5.76
CA ALA A 85 -9.09 1.67 6.11
C ALA A 85 -7.60 1.38 5.86
N ILE A 86 -7.10 0.33 6.49
CA ILE A 86 -5.75 -0.21 6.29
C ILE A 86 -5.88 -1.63 5.77
N LEU A 87 -5.09 -1.99 4.76
CA LEU A 87 -4.96 -3.34 4.22
C LEU A 87 -3.58 -3.91 4.61
N PRO A 88 -3.46 -4.67 5.72
CA PRO A 88 -2.18 -5.15 6.25
C PRO A 88 -1.82 -6.58 5.79
N THR A 89 -2.43 -7.08 4.71
CA THR A 89 -2.33 -8.50 4.31
C THR A 89 -1.48 -8.75 3.06
N MET A 90 -0.84 -7.72 2.51
CA MET A 90 -0.12 -7.77 1.22
C MET A 90 1.40 -7.58 1.36
N GLY A 91 1.92 -7.64 2.58
CA GLY A 91 3.34 -7.50 2.91
C GLY A 91 3.55 -6.79 4.22
#